data_AF-A0A183NSG6-F1
#
_entry.id   AF-A0A183NSG6-F1
#
_cell.length_a   1.000
_cell.length_b   1.000
_cell.length_c   1.000
_cell.angle_alpha   90.00
_cell.angle_beta   90.00
_cell.angle_gamma   90.00
#
_symmetry.space_group_name_H-M   'P 1'
#
loop_
_entity.id
_entity.type
_entity.pdbx_description
1 polymer ?
#
loop_
_entity_poly.entity_id
_entity_poly.type
_entity_poly.pdbx_seq_one_letter_code
_entity_poly.pdbx_strand_id
1 'polypeptide(L)' 'MEDNWKGIKEALTSTCQEVLGRKKHHHKEWISIETLDRIKERKNKKAAINNSRTRAEEVQVQAEYI' A
#
# COMPACT_ATOMS: atom_id res chain seq x y z
N MET A 1 8.23 -33.19 29.42
CA MET A 1 7.48 -33.59 28.20
C MET A 1 7.31 -32.41 27.25
N GLU A 2 7.00 -31.23 27.77
CA GLU A 2 6.84 -30.00 26.98
C GLU A 2 8.13 -29.55 26.26
N ASP A 3 9.29 -29.74 26.90
CA ASP A 3 10.60 -29.44 26.28
C ASP A 3 10.93 -30.37 25.10
N ASN A 4 10.59 -31.66 25.20
CA ASN A 4 10.75 -32.59 24.09
C ASN A 4 9.86 -32.21 22.91
N TRP A 5 8.62 -31.78 23.20
CA TRP A 5 7.70 -31.32 22.18
C TRP A 5 8.18 -30.04 21.50
N LYS A 6 8.78 -29.13 22.26
CA LYS A 6 9.43 -27.92 21.74
C LYS A 6 10.61 -28.27 20.82
N GLY A 7 11.49 -29.18 21.24
CA GLY A 7 12.63 -29.63 20.44
C GLY A 7 12.20 -30.25 19.10
N ILE A 8 11.13 -31.05 19.09
CA ILE A 8 10.60 -31.64 17.85
C ILE A 8 10.08 -30.57 16.89
N LYS A 9 9.34 -29.57 17.38
CA LYS A 9 8.85 -28.46 16.55
C LYS A 9 9.99 -27.63 15.96
N GLU A 10 11.04 -27.38 16.74
CA GLU A 10 12.21 -26.62 16.31
C GLU A 10 13.00 -27.38 15.24
N ALA A 11 13.23 -28.68 15.44
CA ALA A 11 13.90 -29.53 14.46
C ALA A 11 13.12 -29.59 13.14
N LEU A 12 11.81 -29.79 13.20
CA LEU A 12 10.95 -29.83 12.02
C LEU A 12 10.99 -28.49 11.26
N THR A 13 10.91 -27.38 11.98
CA THR A 13 10.97 -26.03 11.41
C THR A 13 12.33 -25.77 10.75
N SER A 14 13.43 -26.23 11.36
CA SER A 14 14.78 -26.11 10.82
C SER A 14 14.92 -26.88 9.52
N THR A 15 14.50 -28.15 9.49
CA THR A 15 14.56 -28.98 8.28
C THR A 15 13.73 -28.39 7.15
N CYS A 16 12.53 -27.88 7.45
CA CYS A 16 11.71 -27.21 6.43
C CYS A 16 12.40 -25.97 5.86
N GLN A 17 13.06 -25.17 6.70
CA GLN A 17 13.78 -23.97 6.25
C GLN A 17 15.06 -24.28 5.46
N GLU A 18 15.73 -25.38 5.78
CA GLU A 18 16.92 -25.86 5.06
C GLU A 18 16.54 -26.41 3.69
N VAL A 19 15.51 -27.28 3.64
CA VAL A 19 15.07 -27.94 2.41
C VAL A 19 14.36 -26.99 1.45
N LEU A 20 13.43 -26.17 1.97
CA LEU A 20 12.62 -25.27 1.13
C LEU A 20 13.28 -23.90 0.93
N GLY A 21 14.36 -23.61 1.66
CA GLY A 21 14.94 -22.29 1.78
C GLY A 21 14.02 -21.33 2.53
N ARG A 22 14.62 -20.39 3.28
CA ARG A 22 13.85 -19.24 3.77
C ARG A 22 13.52 -18.34 2.60
N LYS A 23 12.29 -18.40 2.10
CA LYS A 23 11.77 -17.40 1.16
C LYS A 23 11.84 -16.06 1.88
N LYS A 24 12.86 -15.25 1.55
CA LYS A 24 12.85 -13.85 1.93
C LYS A 24 11.58 -13.31 1.28
N HIS A 25 10.59 -12.97 2.11
CA HIS A 25 9.56 -12.04 1.68
C HIS A 25 10.30 -10.72 1.47
N HIS A 26 11.00 -10.63 0.34
CA HIS A 26 11.35 -9.37 -0.24
C HIS A 26 10.00 -8.71 -0.41
N HIS A 27 9.72 -7.76 0.49
CA HIS A 27 8.74 -6.74 0.19
C HIS A 27 9.04 -6.34 -1.25
N LYS A 28 8.05 -6.40 -2.14
CA LYS A 28 8.25 -6.02 -3.53
C LYS A 28 8.55 -4.52 -3.53
N GLU A 29 9.82 -4.16 -3.30
CA GLU A 29 10.37 -2.81 -3.44
C GLU A 29 10.16 -2.26 -4.85
N TRP A 30 9.76 -3.13 -5.79
CA TRP A 30 9.22 -2.76 -7.09
C TRP A 30 8.20 -1.60 -6.98
N ILE A 31 7.40 -1.51 -5.91
CA ILE A 31 6.67 -0.26 -5.60
C ILE A 31 7.42 0.46 -4.48
N SER A 32 8.40 1.26 -4.88
CA SER A 32 9.04 2.21 -3.97
C SER A 32 7.99 3.08 -3.27
N ILE A 33 8.23 3.41 -2.00
CA ILE A 33 7.43 4.39 -1.24
C ILE A 33 7.36 5.72 -2.00
N GLU A 34 8.44 6.11 -2.68
CA GLU A 34 8.49 7.28 -3.54
C GLU A 34 7.46 7.21 -4.69
N THR A 35 7.29 6.02 -5.29
CA THR A 35 6.29 5.80 -6.34
C THR A 35 4.87 5.93 -5.77
N LEU A 36 4.61 5.40 -4.58
CA LEU A 36 3.30 5.55 -3.91
C LEU A 36 3.00 7.02 -3.59
N ASP A 37 3.99 7.76 -3.09
CA ASP A 37 3.86 9.19 -2.77
C ASP A 37 3.58 10.01 -4.02
N ARG A 38 4.30 9.76 -5.13
CA ARG A 38 4.06 10.44 -6.42
C ARG A 38 2.65 10.15 -6.96
N ILE A 39 2.13 8.93 -6.78
CA ILE A 39 0.76 8.59 -7.16
C ILE A 39 -0.25 9.37 -6.30
N LYS A 40 -0.02 9.43 -4.99
CA LYS A 40 -0.89 10.15 -4.06
C LYS A 40 -0.90 11.65 -4.36
N GLU A 41 0.26 12.24 -4.61
CA GLU A 41 0.40 13.66 -4.94
C GLU A 41 -0.35 14.02 -6.24
N ARG A 42 -0.23 13.18 -7.28
CA ARG A 42 -0.96 13.36 -8.54
C ARG A 42 -2.48 13.27 -8.35
N LYS A 43 -2.96 12.33 -7.53
CA LYS A 43 -4.39 12.22 -7.19
C LYS A 43 -4.90 13.48 -6.50
N ASN A 44 -4.17 13.99 -5.51
CA ASN A 44 -4.55 15.18 -4.76
C ASN A 44 -4.60 16.43 -5.66
N LYS A 45 -3.60 16.62 -6.53
CA LYS A 45 -3.60 17.73 -7.50
C LYS A 45 -4.81 17.68 -8.43
N LYS A 46 -5.15 16.49 -8.95
CA LYS A 46 -6.34 16.31 -9.79
C LYS A 46 -7.63 16.64 -9.03
N ALA A 47 -7.74 16.21 -7.78
CA ALA A 47 -8.91 16.50 -6.95
C ALA A 47 -9.09 18.01 -6.69
N ALA A 48 -8.00 18.73 -6.40
CA ALA A 48 -8.04 20.17 -6.19
C ALA A 48 -8.50 20.93 -7.45
N ILE A 49 -7.98 20.57 -8.62
CA ILE A 49 -8.40 21.16 -9.91
C ILE A 49 -9.88 20.91 -10.17
N ASN A 50 -10.35 19.67 -10.00
CA ASN A 50 -11.74 19.33 -10.23
C ASN A 50 -12.68 20.10 -9.29
N ASN A 51 -12.35 20.18 -8.01
CA ASN A 51 -13.13 20.97 -7.04
C ASN A 51 -13.19 22.45 -7.45
N SER A 52 -12.06 23.04 -7.87
CA SER A 52 -12.03 24.42 -8.32
C SER A 52 -12.92 24.68 -9.56
N ARG A 53 -12.99 23.71 -10.49
CA ARG A 53 -13.85 23.78 -11.68
C ARG A 53 -15.32 23.69 -11.31
N THR A 54 -15.69 22.73 -10.47
CA THR A 54 -17.07 22.58 -9.99
C THR A 54 -17.55 23.85 -9.29
N ARG A 55 -16.71 24.45 -8.43
CA ARG A 55 -17.07 25.71 -7.77
C ARG A 55 -17.22 26.87 -8.76
N ALA A 56 -16.41 26.92 -9.81
CA ALA A 56 -16.54 27.94 -10.85
C ALA A 56 -17.83 27.76 -11.65
N GLU A 57 -18.19 26.52 -11.99
CA GLU A 57 -19.45 26.17 -12.65
C GLU A 57 -20.66 26.53 -11.79
N GLU A 58 -20.64 26.23 -10.49
CA GLU A 58 -21.70 26.62 -9.55
C GLU A 58 -21.90 28.14 -9.49
N VAL A 59 -20.80 28.90 -9.42
CA VAL A 59 -20.84 30.38 -9.43
C VAL A 59 -21.39 30.91 -10.75
N GLN A 60 -21.00 30.33 -11.88
CA GLN A 60 -21.52 30.72 -13.19
C GLN A 60 -23.03 30.45 -13.29
N VAL A 61 -23.49 29.27 -12.90
CA VAL A 61 -24.92 28.93 -12.90
C VAL A 61 -25.71 29.87 -12.00
N GLN A 62 -25.17 30.23 -10.83
CA GLN A 62 -25.80 31.19 -9.94
C GLN A 62 -25.90 32.59 -10.57
N ALA A 63 -24.87 33.03 -11.29
CA ALA A 63 -24.87 34.32 -11.99
C ALA A 63 -25.84 34.35 -13.19
N GLU A 64 -26.05 33.21 -13.86
CA GLU A 64 -26.99 33.09 -14.98
C GLU A 64 -28.46 33.02 -14.52
N TYR A 65 -28.70 32.61 -13.26
CA TYR A 65 -30.04 32.54 -12.67
C TYR A 65 -30.50 33.87 -12.03
N ILE A 66 -29.57 34.76 -11.67
CA ILE A 66 -29.85 36.12 -11.15
C ILE A 66 -30.22 37.07 -12.30
#